data_AF-A0A536VDX9-F1
#
_entry.id   AF-A0A536VDX9-F1
#
_cell.length_a   1.000
_cell.length_b   1.000
_cell.length_c   1.000
_cell.angle_alpha   90.00
_cell.angle_beta   90.00
_cell.angle_gamma   90.00
#
_symmetry.space_group_name_H-M   'P 1'
#
loop_
_entity.id
_entity.type
_entity.pdbx_description
1 polymer ?
#
loop_
_entity_poly.entity_id
_entity_poly.type
_entity_poly.pdbx_seq_one_letter_code
_entity_poly.pdbx_strand_id
1 'polypeptide(L)' 'MSLDLPLVFAALMGLAILMYVVLDGYDLGVGMLMPAADEREQDVMVASIGPFWDANETWLV' A
#
# COMPACT_ATOMS: atom_id res chain seq x y z
N MET A 1 18.44 29.22 -11.18
CA MET A 1 17.52 28.16 -11.67
C MET A 1 16.17 28.38 -10.99
N SER A 2 15.11 28.64 -11.75
CA SER A 2 13.75 28.59 -11.23
C SER A 2 13.37 27.13 -10.98
N LEU A 3 12.72 26.86 -9.85
CA LEU A 3 12.19 25.52 -9.56
C LEU A 3 11.01 25.25 -10.51
N ASP A 4 11.07 24.17 -11.28
CA ASP A 4 9.98 23.74 -12.15
C ASP A 4 8.91 23.05 -11.30
N LEU A 5 7.95 23.84 -10.82
CA LEU A 5 6.88 23.37 -9.95
C LEU A 5 6.08 22.21 -10.57
N PRO A 6 5.65 22.26 -11.85
CA PRO A 6 5.04 21.11 -12.53
C PRO A 6 5.84 19.82 -12.39
N LEU A 7 7.15 19.86 -12.67
CA LEU A 7 8.01 18.67 -12.57
C LEU A 7 8.10 18.15 -11.12
N VAL A 8 8.20 19.06 -10.15
CA VAL A 8 8.25 18.72 -8.72
C VAL A 8 6.97 18.04 -8.27
N PHE A 9 5.81 18.58 -8.61
CA PHE A 9 4.52 17.96 -8.26
C PHE A 9 4.29 16.64 -9.01
N ALA A 10 4.76 16.50 -10.25
CA ALA A 10 4.72 15.23 -10.96
C ALA A 10 5.58 14.16 -10.26
N ALA A 11 6.77 14.54 -9.76
CA ALA A 11 7.62 13.65 -8.99
C ALA A 11 7.00 13.25 -7.64
N LEU A 12 6.38 14.21 -6.94
CA LEU A 12 5.68 13.94 -5.68
C LEU A 12 4.47 13.00 -5.89
N MET A 13 3.70 13.21 -6.97
CA MET A 13 2.61 12.32 -7.34
C MET A 13 3.11 10.91 -7.66
N GLY A 14 4.18 10.81 -8.46
CA GLY A 14 4.81 9.53 -8.77
C GLY A 14 5.31 8.80 -7.51
N LEU A 15 5.87 9.55 -6.55
CA LEU A 15 6.29 9.01 -5.26
C LEU A 15 5.09 8.53 -4.43
N ALA A 16 4.00 9.29 -4.37
CA ALA A 16 2.79 8.90 -3.65
C ALA A 16 2.20 7.60 -4.22
N ILE A 17 2.08 7.50 -5.55
CA ILE A 17 1.61 6.28 -6.23
C ILE A 17 2.56 5.10 -5.96
N LEU A 18 3.88 5.32 -6.01
CA LEU A 18 4.84 4.27 -5.72
C LEU A 18 4.70 3.76 -4.28
N MET A 19 4.53 4.67 -3.30
CA MET A 19 4.29 4.32 -1.91
C MET A 19 3.00 3.51 -1.75
N TYR A 20 1.91 3.94 -2.38
CA TYR A 20 0.65 3.19 -2.41
C TYR A 20 0.84 1.77 -2.96
N VAL A 21 1.45 1.63 -4.15
CA VAL A 21 1.66 0.32 -4.79
C VAL A 21 2.49 -0.63 -3.94
N VAL A 22 3.50 -0.12 -3.23
CA VAL A 22 4.35 -0.95 -2.36
C VAL A 22 3.63 -1.32 -1.06
N LEU A 23 2.98 -0.36 -0.42
CA LEU A 23 2.34 -0.55 0.88
C LEU A 23 1.01 -1.31 0.75
N ASP A 24 0.04 -0.77 0.02
CA ASP A 24 -1.25 -1.44 -0.18
C ASP A 24 -1.10 -2.72 -1.02
N GLY A 25 -0.09 -2.78 -1.89
CA GLY A 25 0.22 -4.00 -2.66
C GLY A 25 0.57 -5.21 -1.79
N TYR A 26 1.18 -5.02 -0.60
CA TYR A 26 1.40 -6.15 0.31
C TYR A 26 0.10 -6.60 0.98
N ASP A 27 -0.78 -5.66 1.38
CA ASP A 27 -2.10 -5.96 1.97
C ASP A 27 -2.94 -6.80 1.00
N LEU A 28 -3.02 -6.34 -0.25
CA LEU A 28 -3.71 -7.05 -1.33
C LEU A 28 -3.05 -8.41 -1.62
N GLY A 29 -1.73 -8.48 -1.59
CA GLY A 29 -0.98 -9.73 -1.75
C GLY A 29 -1.33 -10.77 -0.67
N VAL A 30 -1.45 -10.34 0.60
CA VAL A 30 -1.92 -11.20 1.70
C VAL A 30 -3.36 -11.64 1.43
N GLY A 31 -4.25 -10.72 1.02
CA GLY A 31 -5.63 -11.04 0.65
C GLY A 31 -5.74 -12.07 -0.48
N MET A 32 -4.86 -12.02 -1.49
CA MET A 32 -4.84 -12.98 -2.59
C MET A 32 -4.42 -14.39 -2.17
N LEU A 33 -3.55 -14.51 -1.16
CA LEU A 33 -3.07 -15.81 -0.65
C LEU A 33 -4.03 -16.43 0.37
N MET A 34 -4.93 -15.63 0.96
CA MET A 34 -5.84 -16.05 2.03
C MET A 34 -6.69 -17.30 1.72
N PRO A 35 -7.23 -17.51 0.48
CA PRO A 35 -8.00 -18.71 0.17
C PRO A 35 -7.20 -20.02 0.21
N ALA A 36 -5.87 -19.95 0.19
CA ALA A 36 -4.99 -21.12 0.25
C ALA A 36 -4.55 -21.48 1.68
N ALA A 37 -4.88 -20.65 2.67
CA ALA A 37 -4.44 -20.76 4.06
C ALA A 37 -5.49 -21.45 4.95
N ASP A 38 -5.04 -22.14 6.00
CA ASP A 38 -5.93 -22.68 7.05
C ASP A 38 -6.48 -21.59 7.99
N GLU A 39 -7.47 -21.91 8.83
CA GLU A 39 -8.13 -20.93 9.71
C GLU A 39 -7.12 -20.18 10.61
N ARG A 40 -6.13 -20.88 11.16
CA ARG A 40 -5.13 -20.28 12.06
C ARG A 40 -4.16 -19.41 11.29
N GLU A 41 -3.79 -19.80 10.08
CA GLU A 41 -2.97 -19.02 9.18
C GLU A 41 -3.70 -17.75 8.72
N GLN A 42 -5.00 -17.83 8.43
CA GLN A 42 -5.82 -16.68 8.08
C GLN A 42 -5.87 -15.64 9.21
N ASP A 43 -6.03 -16.07 10.47
CA ASP A 43 -5.98 -15.17 11.62
C ASP A 43 -4.64 -14.42 11.71
N VAL A 44 -3.53 -15.12 11.47
CA VAL A 44 -2.19 -14.52 11.45
C VAL A 44 -2.02 -13.56 10.27
N MET A 45 -2.57 -13.91 9.10
CA MET A 45 -2.55 -13.07 7.90
C MET A 45 -3.35 -11.78 8.10
N VAL A 46 -4.50 -11.83 8.75
CA VAL A 46 -5.28 -10.62 9.09
C VAL A 46 -4.53 -9.77 10.12
N ALA A 47 -3.96 -10.41 11.15
CA ALA A 47 -3.21 -9.69 12.19
C ALA A 47 -1.94 -9.00 11.66
N SER A 48 -1.34 -9.51 10.57
CA SER A 48 -0.13 -8.91 9.98
C SER A 48 -0.42 -7.62 9.22
N ILE A 49 -1.65 -7.42 8.73
CA ILE A 49 -2.05 -6.26 7.91
C ILE A 49 -2.91 -5.24 8.68
N GLY A 50 -3.68 -5.71 9.66
CA GLY A 50 -4.72 -4.93 10.35
C GLY A 50 -4.29 -3.55 10.90
N PRO A 51 -3.10 -3.39 11.51
CA PRO A 51 -2.67 -2.09 12.04
C PRO A 51 -2.34 -1.03 10.98
N PHE A 52 -2.15 -1.41 9.72
CA PHE A 52 -1.59 -0.54 8.68
C PHE A 52 -2.49 -0.33 7.46
N TRP A 53 -3.39 -1.27 7.18
CA TRP A 53 -4.22 -1.28 5.97
C TRP A 53 -4.91 0.08 5.70
N ASP A 54 -5.63 0.63 6.68
CA ASP A 54 -6.33 1.93 6.55
C ASP A 54 -5.37 3.11 6.27
N ALA A 55 -4.14 3.05 6.79
CA ALA A 55 -3.12 4.07 6.51
C ALA A 55 -2.56 3.94 5.08
N ASN A 56 -2.51 2.73 4.53
CA ASN A 56 -1.97 2.49 3.20
C ASN A 56 -2.88 3.04 2.10
N GLU A 57 -4.21 2.98 2.29
CA GLU A 57 -5.19 3.55 1.37
C GLU A 57 -5.03 5.09 1.22
N THR A 58 -4.53 5.78 2.26
CA THR A 58 -4.36 7.24 2.24
C THR A 58 -3.32 7.74 1.24
N TRP A 59 -2.41 6.89 0.77
CA TRP A 59 -1.41 7.29 -0.23
C TRP A 59 -2.00 7.49 -1.63
N LEU A 60 -3.18 6.94 -1.89
CA LEU A 60 -3.89 7.08 -3.16
C LEU A 60 -4.87 8.27 -3.19
N VAL A 61 -5.41 8.65 -2.03
CA VAL A 61 -6.42 9.72 -1.86
C VAL A 61 -5.79 11.10 -1.95
#